data_AF-A0A1F8XPY1-F1
#
_entry.id   AF-A0A1F8XPY1-F1
#
_cell.length_a   1.000
_cell.length_b   1.000
_cell.length_c   1.000
_cell.angle_alpha   90.00
_cell.angle_beta   90.00
_cell.angle_gamma   90.00
#
_symmetry.space_group_name_H-M   'P 1'
#
loop_
_entity.id
_entity.type
_entity.pdbx_description
1 polymer ?
#
loop_
_entity_poly.entity_id
_entity_poly.type
_entity_poly.pdbx_seq_one_letter_code
_entity_poly.pdbx_strand_id
1 'polypeptide(L)'
;MKALILAILFVVSTVLPAFTGVAGATMAVKAEGASNRTNDATEEKRIAIDKALKNAVTEALHAVVKAEGLALDKSLADKEILSSPRSYILNYKVVSEGWVTHMGPTPSIVDSIPTERDAGGVELYHVWIEASIDDGAIRASLGRVMAGPALSDVFITVLDVTEYQAFSALLASLRRIALLNGLTYGSFQRGRVTLKARSAAGLQALSDRISKEAPAGYLVLSGGSSTIVIKADH
;
A
#
# COMPACT_ATOMS: atom_id res chain seq x y z
N MET A 1 -6.57 -16.67 73.30
CA MET A 1 -7.87 -16.20 72.78
C MET A 1 -7.63 -15.48 71.46
N LYS A 2 -8.22 -16.00 70.37
CA LYS A 2 -8.59 -15.29 69.12
C LYS A 2 -7.43 -14.65 68.32
N ALA A 3 -7.34 -14.68 67.01
CA ALA A 3 -7.98 -15.32 65.86
C ALA A 3 -7.07 -14.92 64.67
N LEU A 4 -6.76 -15.82 63.73
CA LEU A 4 -7.18 -15.72 62.31
C LEU A 4 -6.91 -14.33 61.68
N ILE A 5 -6.03 -14.17 60.68
CA ILE A 5 -6.30 -14.33 59.23
C ILE A 5 -4.96 -14.01 58.52
N LEU A 6 -4.23 -14.97 57.95
CA LEU A 6 -4.22 -15.34 56.53
C LEU A 6 -4.24 -14.18 55.52
N ALA A 7 -3.07 -13.77 55.03
CA ALA A 7 -2.95 -13.11 53.72
C ALA A 7 -1.66 -13.59 53.04
N ILE A 8 -1.78 -14.72 52.35
CA ILE A 8 -0.80 -15.23 51.39
C ILE A 8 -0.77 -14.21 50.25
N LEU A 9 0.27 -13.37 50.22
CA LEU A 9 0.53 -12.49 49.10
C LEU A 9 1.15 -13.34 47.98
N PHE A 10 0.27 -13.97 47.19
CA PHE A 10 0.63 -14.64 45.95
C PHE A 10 1.04 -13.56 44.94
N VAL A 11 2.33 -13.25 44.86
CA VAL A 11 2.88 -12.43 43.77
C VAL A 11 2.83 -13.28 42.51
N VAL A 12 1.68 -13.24 41.83
CA VAL A 12 1.58 -13.70 40.45
C VAL A 12 2.48 -12.77 39.64
N SER A 13 3.68 -13.25 39.33
CA SER A 13 4.52 -12.67 38.29
C SER A 13 3.82 -12.92 36.95
N THR A 14 2.80 -12.11 36.63
CA THR A 14 2.33 -11.99 35.26
C THR A 14 3.45 -11.32 34.49
N VAL A 15 4.27 -12.16 33.86
CA VAL A 15 5.03 -11.81 32.66
C VAL A 15 3.98 -11.44 31.61
N LEU A 16 3.51 -10.20 31.66
CA LEU A 16 2.84 -9.59 30.53
C LEU A 16 3.88 -9.57 29.41
N PRO A 17 3.56 -10.05 28.19
CA PRO A 17 4.38 -9.72 27.05
C PRO A 17 4.43 -8.20 27.00
N ALA A 18 5.64 -7.67 27.06
CA ALA A 18 5.89 -6.28 26.74
C ALA A 18 5.45 -6.08 25.29
N PHE A 19 4.19 -5.73 25.11
CA PHE A 19 3.81 -4.84 24.03
C PHE A 19 4.58 -3.56 24.31
N THR A 20 5.79 -3.49 23.75
CA THR A 20 6.43 -2.24 23.39
C THR A 20 5.52 -1.56 22.39
N GLY A 21 4.40 -1.02 22.89
CA GLY A 21 3.73 0.09 22.27
C GLY A 21 4.75 1.21 22.32
N VAL A 22 5.40 1.45 21.18
CA VAL A 22 6.03 2.73 20.88
C VAL A 22 4.98 3.76 21.28
N ALA A 23 5.26 4.54 22.31
CA ALA A 23 4.41 5.65 22.74
C ALA A 23 4.01 6.39 21.46
N GLY A 24 2.72 6.40 21.13
CA GLY A 24 2.22 6.84 19.84
C GLY A 24 2.79 8.22 19.53
N ALA A 25 3.82 8.26 18.70
CA ALA A 25 4.46 9.49 18.32
C ALA A 25 3.41 10.22 17.49
N THR A 26 2.86 11.27 18.06
CA THR A 26 1.88 12.10 17.38
C THR A 26 2.63 13.27 16.77
N MET A 27 2.41 13.51 15.50
CA MET A 27 3.00 14.64 14.80
C MET A 27 1.91 15.67 14.55
N ALA A 28 2.13 16.89 15.03
CA ALA A 28 1.25 18.01 14.73
C ALA A 28 1.70 18.67 13.41
N VAL A 29 0.81 18.72 12.42
CA VAL A 29 1.08 19.29 11.10
C VAL A 29 0.07 20.38 10.80
N LYS A 30 0.54 21.51 10.27
CA LYS A 30 -0.31 22.61 9.83
C LYS A 30 -0.43 22.58 8.33
N ALA A 31 -1.66 22.47 7.82
CA ALA A 31 -1.90 22.35 6.39
C ALA A 31 -3.07 23.22 5.94
N GLU A 32 -3.03 23.57 4.65
CA GLU A 32 -4.02 24.39 3.99
C GLU A 32 -4.78 23.57 2.95
N GLY A 33 -6.08 23.82 2.81
CA GLY A 33 -6.89 23.32 1.71
C GLY A 33 -7.80 24.40 1.15
N ALA A 34 -8.02 24.36 -0.16
CA ALA A 34 -8.80 25.36 -0.88
C ALA A 34 -9.87 24.73 -1.77
N SER A 35 -11.08 25.29 -1.79
CA SER A 35 -12.17 24.91 -2.69
C SER A 35 -12.61 26.09 -3.55
N ASN A 36 -13.05 25.78 -4.78
CA ASN A 36 -13.72 26.76 -5.64
C ASN A 36 -15.12 27.04 -5.11
N ARG A 37 -15.63 28.22 -5.44
CA ARG A 37 -17.01 28.60 -5.18
C ARG A 37 -17.99 27.71 -5.98
N THR A 38 -18.92 27.10 -5.28
CA THR A 38 -20.08 26.35 -5.80
C THR A 38 -21.37 26.96 -5.22
N ASN A 39 -22.51 26.34 -5.51
CA ASN A 39 -23.81 26.80 -4.99
C ASN A 39 -24.12 26.26 -3.58
N ASP A 40 -23.21 25.48 -2.98
CA ASP A 40 -23.39 24.88 -1.65
C ASP A 40 -22.16 25.14 -0.75
N ALA A 41 -22.30 26.10 0.15
CA ALA A 41 -21.27 26.49 1.12
C ALA A 41 -20.83 25.35 2.05
N THR A 42 -21.70 24.36 2.29
CA THR A 42 -21.38 23.20 3.12
C THR A 42 -20.45 22.25 2.37
N GLU A 43 -20.69 22.08 1.07
CA GLU A 43 -19.87 21.24 0.20
C GLU A 43 -18.49 21.85 -0.03
N GLU A 44 -18.42 23.17 -0.25
CA GLU A 44 -17.15 23.91 -0.37
C GLU A 44 -16.26 23.69 0.86
N LYS A 45 -16.80 23.93 2.05
CA LYS A 45 -16.08 23.75 3.31
C LYS A 45 -15.61 22.31 3.49
N ARG A 46 -16.44 21.32 3.14
CA ARG A 46 -16.06 19.91 3.20
C ARG A 46 -14.88 19.61 2.26
N ILE A 47 -14.92 20.11 1.02
CA ILE A 47 -13.85 19.91 0.03
C ILE A 47 -12.55 20.58 0.49
N ALA A 48 -12.63 21.80 1.02
CA ALA A 48 -11.46 22.52 1.53
C ALA A 48 -10.84 21.77 2.73
N ILE A 49 -11.64 21.27 3.67
CA ILE A 49 -11.16 20.45 4.79
C ILE A 49 -10.53 19.15 4.29
N ASP A 50 -11.18 18.44 3.36
CA ASP A 50 -10.64 17.18 2.82
C ASP A 50 -9.28 17.37 2.14
N LYS A 51 -9.11 18.48 1.40
CA LYS A 51 -7.81 18.84 0.82
C LYS A 51 -6.78 19.21 1.88
N ALA A 52 -7.18 19.97 2.91
CA ALA A 52 -6.28 20.35 4.00
C ALA A 52 -5.76 19.11 4.75
N LEU A 53 -6.65 18.15 5.03
CA LEU A 53 -6.30 16.87 5.67
C LEU A 53 -5.37 16.03 4.80
N LYS A 54 -5.63 15.95 3.48
CA LYS A 54 -4.73 15.25 2.55
C LYS A 54 -3.35 15.90 2.49
N ASN A 55 -3.28 17.22 2.48
CA ASN A 55 -2.01 17.96 2.49
C ASN A 55 -1.24 17.74 3.79
N ALA A 56 -1.93 17.73 4.94
CA ALA A 56 -1.31 17.42 6.23
C ALA A 56 -0.66 16.04 6.26
N VAL A 57 -1.35 15.02 5.74
CA VAL A 57 -0.79 13.64 5.64
C VAL A 57 0.37 13.57 4.65
N THR A 58 0.33 14.36 3.57
CA THR A 58 1.42 14.42 2.59
C THR A 58 2.68 15.05 3.20
N GLU A 59 2.53 16.14 3.94
CA GLU A 59 3.63 16.77 4.67
C GLU A 59 4.19 15.86 5.77
N ALA A 60 3.31 15.18 6.51
CA ALA A 60 3.69 14.18 7.48
C ALA A 60 4.53 13.06 6.85
N LEU A 61 4.06 12.52 5.72
CA LEU A 61 4.78 11.51 4.97
C LEU A 61 6.16 12.02 4.51
N HIS A 62 6.25 13.24 3.98
CA HIS A 62 7.53 13.83 3.59
C HIS A 62 8.49 13.98 4.78
N ALA A 63 7.99 14.36 5.96
CA ALA A 63 8.80 14.47 7.17
C ALA A 63 9.37 13.10 7.58
N VAL A 64 8.55 12.04 7.55
CA VAL A 64 8.97 10.66 7.88
C VAL A 64 9.98 10.13 6.87
N VAL A 65 9.70 10.27 5.57
CA VAL A 65 10.61 9.83 4.49
C VAL A 65 11.97 10.51 4.60
N LYS A 66 11.99 11.83 4.87
CA LYS A 66 13.22 12.59 5.10
C LYS A 66 13.96 12.14 6.36
N ALA A 67 13.24 11.86 7.44
CA ALA A 67 13.84 11.39 8.69
C ALA A 67 14.47 9.99 8.55
N GLU A 68 13.87 9.12 7.75
CA GLU A 68 14.35 7.74 7.50
C GLU A 68 15.36 7.66 6.34
N GLY A 69 15.61 8.76 5.63
CA GLY A 69 16.54 8.79 4.48
C GLY A 69 16.08 7.94 3.30
N LEU A 70 14.77 7.72 3.17
CA LEU A 70 14.18 6.84 2.16
C LEU A 70 13.93 7.58 0.84
N ALA A 71 14.07 6.87 -0.27
CA ALA A 71 13.66 7.34 -1.60
C ALA A 71 12.29 6.73 -1.94
N LEU A 72 11.22 7.47 -1.68
CA LEU A 72 9.85 7.02 -1.95
C LEU A 72 9.44 7.38 -3.39
N ASP A 73 8.95 6.40 -4.15
CA ASP A 73 8.25 6.68 -5.41
C ASP A 73 6.88 7.31 -5.10
N LYS A 74 6.69 8.55 -5.56
CA LYS A 74 5.44 9.32 -5.37
C LYS A 74 4.20 8.55 -5.85
N SER A 75 4.33 7.76 -6.92
CA SER A 75 3.21 6.98 -7.47
C SER A 75 2.73 5.86 -6.54
N LEU A 76 3.64 5.27 -5.75
CA LEU A 76 3.31 4.22 -4.78
C LEU A 76 2.70 4.83 -3.51
N ALA A 77 3.25 5.96 -3.06
CA ALA A 77 2.74 6.73 -1.93
C ALA A 77 1.29 7.17 -2.14
N ASP A 78 1.00 7.67 -3.34
CA ASP A 78 -0.32 8.19 -3.70
C ASP A 78 -1.39 7.10 -3.70
N LYS A 79 -1.04 5.87 -4.09
CA LYS A 79 -1.97 4.73 -4.20
C LYS A 79 -2.28 4.04 -2.87
N GLU A 80 -1.29 3.92 -1.98
CA GLU A 80 -1.44 3.14 -0.74
C GLU A 80 -1.66 4.03 0.50
N ILE A 81 -0.98 5.18 0.57
CA ILE A 81 -1.01 6.05 1.76
C ILE A 81 -2.03 7.18 1.56
N LEU A 82 -2.00 7.86 0.40
CA LEU A 82 -2.90 8.99 0.14
C LEU A 82 -4.28 8.57 -0.41
N SER A 83 -4.55 7.26 -0.56
CA SER A 83 -5.88 6.75 -0.91
C SER A 83 -6.87 6.84 0.25
N SER A 84 -6.39 6.85 1.49
CA SER A 84 -7.21 6.98 2.70
C SER A 84 -6.54 7.89 3.74
N PRO A 85 -6.40 9.21 3.48
CA PRO A 85 -5.66 10.11 4.37
C PRO A 85 -6.31 10.22 5.77
N ARG A 86 -7.63 10.05 5.86
CA ARG A 86 -8.38 10.15 7.12
C ARG A 86 -8.03 9.08 8.16
N SER A 87 -7.49 7.93 7.75
CA SER A 87 -7.14 6.86 8.71
C SER A 87 -5.89 7.18 9.54
N TYR A 88 -5.07 8.14 9.10
CA TYR A 88 -3.84 8.55 9.77
C TYR A 88 -4.03 9.75 10.70
N ILE A 89 -5.19 10.41 10.64
CA ILE A 89 -5.48 11.62 11.41
C ILE A 89 -6.22 11.22 12.68
N LEU A 90 -5.62 11.53 13.84
CA LEU A 90 -6.24 11.26 15.13
C LEU A 90 -7.24 12.36 15.50
N ASN A 91 -6.85 13.62 15.29
CA ASN A 91 -7.66 14.80 15.56
C ASN A 91 -7.24 15.94 14.64
N TYR A 92 -8.14 16.90 14.38
CA TYR A 92 -7.78 18.15 13.71
C TYR A 92 -8.55 19.33 14.31
N LYS A 93 -7.96 20.52 14.23
CA LYS A 93 -8.57 21.79 14.62
C LYS A 93 -8.46 22.78 13.46
N VAL A 94 -9.57 23.41 13.09
CA VAL A 94 -9.56 24.54 12.15
C VAL A 94 -9.01 25.76 12.87
N VAL A 95 -7.93 26.33 12.33
CA VAL A 95 -7.25 27.51 12.89
C VAL A 95 -7.81 28.79 12.26
N SER A 96 -8.10 28.74 10.97
CA SER A 96 -8.65 29.87 10.22
C SER A 96 -9.45 29.34 9.01
N GLU A 97 -10.50 30.06 8.64
CA GLU A 97 -11.27 29.80 7.42
C GLU A 97 -11.74 31.13 6.81
N GLY A 98 -11.77 31.23 5.49
CA GLY A 98 -12.21 32.45 4.82
C GLY A 98 -12.06 32.43 3.31
N TRP A 99 -12.79 33.34 2.66
CA TRP A 99 -12.67 33.60 1.24
C TRP A 99 -11.42 34.44 0.97
N VAL A 100 -10.56 33.98 0.08
CA VAL A 100 -9.37 34.69 -0.37
C VAL A 100 -9.43 34.83 -1.88
N THR A 101 -9.37 36.07 -2.36
CA THR A 101 -9.30 36.37 -3.78
C THR A 101 -7.85 36.31 -4.25
N HIS A 102 -7.52 35.36 -5.12
CA HIS A 102 -6.20 35.27 -5.72
C HIS A 102 -6.13 36.14 -6.97
N MET A 103 -5.38 37.23 -6.88
CA MET A 103 -5.04 38.10 -8.02
C MET A 103 -3.78 37.56 -8.72
N GLY A 104 -3.87 36.39 -9.36
CA GLY A 104 -2.72 35.74 -10.04
C GLY A 104 -2.97 34.27 -10.44
N PRO A 105 -2.01 33.61 -11.13
CA PRO A 105 -2.14 32.20 -11.49
C PRO A 105 -2.26 31.34 -10.23
N THR A 106 -3.38 30.63 -10.12
CA THR A 106 -3.76 29.79 -8.98
C THR A 106 -2.74 28.67 -8.72
N PRO A 107 -2.49 28.28 -7.46
CA PRO A 107 -1.84 27.00 -7.17
C PRO A 107 -2.71 25.90 -7.78
N SER A 108 -2.11 25.02 -8.57
CA SER A 108 -2.76 24.11 -9.50
C SER A 108 -3.78 23.17 -8.85
N ILE A 109 -5.03 23.61 -8.76
CA ILE A 109 -6.22 22.77 -8.54
C ILE A 109 -6.70 22.34 -9.93
N VAL A 110 -6.06 21.35 -10.55
CA VAL A 110 -6.37 20.98 -11.95
C VAL A 110 -7.37 19.84 -12.02
N ASP A 111 -8.17 19.86 -13.08
CA ASP A 111 -9.21 18.93 -13.54
C ASP A 111 -10.61 19.11 -12.97
N SER A 112 -11.25 20.24 -13.26
CA SER A 112 -12.49 20.24 -14.06
C SER A 112 -13.07 21.66 -14.23
N ILE A 113 -13.63 21.88 -15.41
CA ILE A 113 -14.33 23.08 -15.94
C ILE A 113 -13.41 24.06 -16.71
N PRO A 114 -13.57 24.15 -18.05
CA PRO A 114 -13.11 25.29 -18.83
C PRO A 114 -14.18 26.39 -18.75
N THR A 115 -13.90 27.46 -18.03
CA THR A 115 -14.69 28.69 -18.15
C THR A 115 -13.75 29.88 -18.22
N GLU A 116 -14.17 30.83 -19.03
CA GLU A 116 -13.43 31.97 -19.55
C GLU A 116 -12.47 32.62 -18.54
N ARG A 117 -11.26 32.90 -19.03
CA ARG A 117 -10.33 33.81 -18.36
C ARG A 117 -10.92 35.21 -18.36
N ASP A 118 -11.68 35.54 -17.33
CA ASP A 118 -11.94 36.94 -17.00
C ASP A 118 -10.81 37.48 -16.13
N ALA A 119 -10.42 38.72 -16.39
CA ALA A 119 -9.37 39.47 -15.71
C ALA A 119 -9.75 39.90 -14.28
N GLY A 120 -10.46 39.03 -13.54
CA GLY A 120 -10.81 39.18 -12.13
C GLY A 120 -10.35 37.94 -11.37
N GLY A 121 -9.69 38.14 -10.23
CA GLY A 121 -9.12 37.06 -9.43
C GLY A 121 -10.11 35.93 -9.09
N VAL A 122 -9.58 34.72 -8.88
CA VAL A 122 -10.39 33.56 -8.49
C VAL A 122 -10.63 33.62 -6.98
N GLU A 123 -11.89 33.65 -6.56
CA GLU A 123 -12.27 33.51 -5.15
C GLU A 123 -12.21 32.04 -4.75
N LEU A 124 -11.31 31.74 -3.80
CA LEU A 124 -11.15 30.42 -3.21
C LEU A 124 -11.55 30.47 -1.73
N TYR A 125 -12.23 29.44 -1.25
CA TYR A 125 -12.46 29.26 0.17
C TYR A 125 -11.30 28.47 0.77
N HIS A 126 -10.51 29.13 1.62
CA HIS A 126 -9.34 28.55 2.28
C HIS A 126 -9.70 28.07 3.69
N VAL A 127 -9.17 26.91 4.04
CA VAL A 127 -9.23 26.36 5.39
C VAL A 127 -7.81 25.99 5.82
N TRP A 128 -7.39 26.54 6.95
CA TRP A 128 -6.15 26.16 7.62
C TRP A 128 -6.46 25.27 8.81
N ILE A 129 -5.83 24.10 8.85
CA ILE A 129 -5.99 23.12 9.92
C ILE A 129 -4.67 22.87 10.63
N GLU A 130 -4.77 22.51 11.90
CA GLU A 130 -3.73 21.84 12.66
C GLU A 130 -4.20 20.42 12.95
N ALA A 131 -3.52 19.42 12.38
CA ALA A 131 -3.88 18.02 12.49
C ALA A 131 -2.85 17.26 13.34
N SER A 132 -3.33 16.47 14.29
CA SER A 132 -2.54 15.46 15.00
C SER A 132 -2.57 14.16 14.20
N ILE A 133 -1.42 13.73 13.73
CA ILE A 133 -1.25 12.58 12.85
C ILE A 133 -0.50 11.47 13.61
N ASP A 134 -0.93 10.23 13.41
CA ASP A 134 -0.25 9.05 13.95
C ASP A 134 1.00 8.72 13.11
N ASP A 135 2.17 9.07 13.64
CA ASP A 135 3.46 8.80 13.02
C ASP A 135 3.73 7.29 12.93
N GLY A 136 3.28 6.51 13.91
CA GLY A 136 3.43 5.06 13.94
C GLY A 136 2.67 4.39 12.80
N ALA A 137 1.44 4.84 12.54
CA ALA A 137 0.62 4.37 11.43
C ALA A 137 1.24 4.70 10.07
N ILE A 138 1.78 5.91 9.90
CA ILE A 138 2.47 6.31 8.66
C ILE A 138 3.72 5.46 8.43
N ARG A 139 4.56 5.28 9.45
CA ARG A 139 5.77 4.43 9.36
C ARG A 139 5.42 2.98 9.05
N ALA A 140 4.39 2.43 9.67
CA ALA A 140 3.94 1.07 9.39
C ALA A 140 3.46 0.91 7.94
N SER A 141 2.69 1.87 7.42
CA SER A 141 2.30 1.90 6.01
C SER A 141 3.48 2.07 5.08
N LEU A 142 4.42 2.97 5.40
CA LEU A 142 5.63 3.18 4.62
C LEU A 142 6.49 1.91 4.57
N GLY A 143 6.64 1.20 5.70
CA GLY A 143 7.31 -0.08 5.77
C GLY A 143 6.67 -1.14 4.87
N ARG A 144 5.32 -1.19 4.79
CA ARG A 144 4.62 -2.09 3.85
C ARG A 144 4.86 -1.70 2.39
N VAL A 145 4.80 -0.40 2.07
CA VAL A 145 5.03 0.12 0.71
C VAL A 145 6.47 -0.16 0.27
N MET A 146 7.45 0.00 1.17
CA MET A 146 8.87 -0.30 0.92
C MET A 146 9.18 -1.79 0.89
N ALA A 147 8.47 -2.61 1.65
CA ALA A 147 8.58 -4.07 1.56
C ALA A 147 8.01 -4.62 0.23
N GLY A 148 7.28 -3.80 -0.53
CA GLY A 148 6.62 -4.19 -1.77
C GLY A 148 5.37 -5.05 -1.53
N PRO A 149 4.63 -5.42 -2.61
CA PRO A 149 3.53 -6.35 -2.47
C PRO A 149 4.04 -7.65 -1.83
N ALA A 150 3.26 -8.24 -0.90
CA ALA A 150 3.63 -9.48 -0.22
C ALA A 150 3.83 -10.62 -1.24
N LEU A 151 5.06 -10.76 -1.72
CA LEU A 151 5.43 -11.77 -2.69
C LEU A 151 5.47 -13.12 -1.98
N SER A 152 4.60 -14.03 -2.41
CA SER A 152 4.63 -15.41 -1.94
C SER A 152 5.57 -16.23 -2.82
N ASP A 153 6.36 -17.10 -2.20
CA ASP A 153 7.15 -18.11 -2.93
C ASP A 153 6.18 -19.10 -3.58
N VAL A 154 6.32 -19.30 -4.89
CA VAL A 154 5.56 -20.26 -5.69
C VAL A 154 6.51 -21.28 -6.31
N PHE A 155 6.14 -22.54 -6.23
CA PHE A 155 6.86 -23.66 -6.83
C PHE A 155 6.14 -24.12 -8.09
N ILE A 156 6.83 -24.13 -9.23
CA ILE A 156 6.31 -24.64 -10.49
C ILE A 156 6.99 -25.98 -10.76
N THR A 157 6.23 -27.06 -10.69
CA THR A 157 6.73 -28.42 -10.93
C THR A 157 6.34 -28.85 -12.34
N VAL A 158 7.33 -29.00 -13.23
CA VAL A 158 7.14 -29.53 -14.57
C VAL A 158 7.40 -31.04 -14.56
N LEU A 159 6.42 -31.83 -14.96
CA LEU A 159 6.47 -33.29 -15.05
C LEU A 159 6.72 -33.74 -16.49
N ASP A 160 7.32 -34.93 -16.62
CA ASP A 160 7.54 -35.64 -17.88
C ASP A 160 8.35 -34.85 -18.92
N VAL A 161 9.37 -34.12 -18.45
CA VAL A 161 10.29 -33.39 -19.33
C VAL A 161 11.26 -34.37 -19.99
N THR A 162 11.00 -34.68 -21.26
CA THR A 162 11.81 -35.57 -22.10
C THR A 162 12.76 -34.80 -23.02
N GLU A 163 12.31 -33.64 -23.53
CA GLU A 163 13.04 -32.83 -24.50
C GLU A 163 13.44 -31.46 -23.95
N TYR A 164 14.73 -31.14 -24.04
CA TYR A 164 15.27 -29.85 -23.59
C TYR A 164 14.72 -28.67 -24.40
N GLN A 165 14.49 -28.85 -25.70
CA GLN A 165 13.97 -27.80 -26.57
C GLN A 165 12.55 -27.38 -26.15
N ALA A 166 11.65 -28.34 -25.95
CA ALA A 166 10.29 -28.09 -25.46
C ALA A 166 10.30 -27.40 -24.09
N PHE A 167 11.16 -27.87 -23.18
CA PHE A 167 11.31 -27.26 -21.86
C PHE A 167 11.87 -25.83 -21.91
N SER A 168 12.82 -25.55 -22.80
CA SER A 168 13.38 -24.20 -22.97
C SER A 168 12.33 -23.20 -23.48
N ALA A 169 11.41 -23.66 -24.36
CA ALA A 169 10.28 -22.86 -24.82
C ALA A 169 9.29 -22.56 -23.68
N LEU A 170 8.96 -23.56 -22.87
CA LEU A 170 8.14 -23.36 -21.67
C LEU A 170 8.78 -22.36 -20.70
N LEU A 171 10.09 -22.49 -20.44
CA LEU A 171 10.81 -21.55 -19.57
C LEU A 171 10.77 -20.12 -20.13
N ALA A 172 10.91 -19.96 -21.44
CA ALA A 172 10.79 -18.65 -22.10
C ALA A 172 9.38 -18.06 -21.95
N SER A 173 8.32 -18.87 -22.08
CA SER A 173 6.95 -18.44 -21.82
C SER A 173 6.74 -18.03 -20.36
N LEU A 174 7.21 -18.83 -19.40
CA LEU A 174 7.08 -18.52 -17.97
C LEU A 174 7.79 -17.21 -17.59
N ARG A 175 8.95 -16.91 -18.21
CA ARG A 175 9.68 -15.65 -18.00
C ARG A 175 8.95 -14.41 -18.54
N ARG A 176 7.99 -14.57 -19.45
CA ARG A 176 7.19 -13.46 -19.99
C ARG A 176 5.98 -13.11 -19.11
N ILE A 177 5.65 -13.94 -18.13
CA ILE A 177 4.52 -13.71 -17.24
C ILE A 177 4.89 -12.62 -16.24
N ALA A 178 4.31 -11.43 -16.39
CA ALA A 178 4.55 -10.28 -15.51
C ALA A 178 4.24 -10.53 -14.02
N LEU A 179 3.43 -11.55 -13.72
CA LEU A 179 3.10 -11.96 -12.36
C LEU A 179 4.20 -12.80 -11.68
N LEU A 180 5.18 -13.32 -12.45
CA LEU A 180 6.28 -14.13 -11.95
C LEU A 180 7.58 -13.32 -11.86
N ASN A 181 8.10 -13.19 -10.65
CA ASN A 181 9.38 -12.54 -10.37
C ASN A 181 10.44 -13.58 -9.99
N GLY A 182 11.66 -13.41 -10.51
CA GLY A 182 12.82 -14.19 -10.07
C GLY A 182 12.73 -15.70 -10.32
N LEU A 183 12.28 -16.11 -11.51
CA LEU A 183 12.20 -17.52 -11.90
C LEU A 183 13.59 -18.18 -11.89
N THR A 184 13.79 -19.11 -10.96
CA THR A 184 15.05 -19.82 -10.73
C THR A 184 14.84 -21.32 -10.75
N TYR A 185 15.90 -22.07 -11.05
CA TYR A 185 15.89 -23.52 -10.97
C TYR A 185 15.98 -23.97 -9.51
N GLY A 186 15.05 -24.83 -9.10
CA GLY A 186 15.04 -25.47 -7.78
C GLY A 186 15.68 -26.86 -7.82
N SER A 187 15.17 -27.78 -8.64
CA SER A 187 15.73 -29.14 -8.75
C SER A 187 15.36 -29.84 -10.07
N PHE A 188 16.12 -30.89 -10.43
CA PHE A 188 15.80 -31.81 -11.52
C PHE A 188 16.01 -33.26 -11.08
N GLN A 189 14.96 -34.08 -11.10
CA GLN A 189 15.02 -35.49 -10.73
C GLN A 189 14.06 -36.33 -11.58
N ARG A 190 14.58 -37.35 -12.27
CA ARG A 190 13.77 -38.36 -12.99
C ARG A 190 12.68 -37.76 -13.90
N GLY A 191 13.03 -36.76 -14.72
CA GLY A 191 12.06 -36.10 -15.63
C GLY A 191 11.14 -35.06 -14.97
N ARG A 192 11.31 -34.80 -13.67
CA ARG A 192 10.64 -33.72 -12.94
C ARG A 192 11.59 -32.54 -12.76
N VAL A 193 11.17 -31.35 -13.21
CA VAL A 193 11.85 -30.08 -12.94
C VAL A 193 11.03 -29.27 -11.93
N THR A 194 11.66 -28.72 -10.90
CA THR A 194 11.03 -27.73 -10.02
C THR A 194 11.68 -26.38 -10.25
N LEU A 195 10.86 -25.37 -10.55
CA LEU A 195 11.23 -23.96 -10.63
C LEU A 195 10.69 -23.23 -9.40
N LYS A 196 11.44 -22.24 -8.92
CA LYS A 196 11.04 -21.35 -7.84
C LYS A 196 10.83 -19.95 -8.40
N ALA A 197 9.70 -19.33 -8.07
CA ALA A 197 9.40 -17.96 -8.42
C ALA A 197 8.70 -17.24 -7.27
N ARG A 198 8.54 -15.93 -7.39
CA ARG A 198 7.79 -15.09 -6.46
C ARG A 198 6.63 -14.43 -7.19
N SER A 199 5.44 -14.46 -6.59
CA SER A 199 4.22 -13.87 -7.16
C SER A 199 3.47 -13.05 -6.13
N ALA A 200 2.96 -11.89 -6.54
CA ALA A 200 2.00 -11.11 -5.78
C ALA A 200 0.55 -11.55 -6.06
N ALA A 201 0.33 -12.30 -7.15
CA ALA A 201 -0.97 -12.85 -7.50
C ALA A 201 -1.25 -14.16 -6.75
N GLY A 202 -2.51 -14.38 -6.41
CA GLY A 202 -2.99 -15.65 -5.87
C GLY A 202 -2.77 -16.80 -6.86
N LEU A 203 -2.61 -18.01 -6.32
CA LEU A 203 -2.23 -19.20 -7.10
C LEU A 203 -3.18 -19.49 -8.27
N GLN A 204 -4.48 -19.25 -8.10
CA GLN A 204 -5.47 -19.45 -9.16
C GLN A 204 -5.24 -18.51 -10.34
N ALA A 205 -5.10 -17.20 -10.08
CA ALA A 205 -4.85 -16.21 -11.13
C ALA A 205 -3.53 -16.47 -11.85
N LEU A 206 -2.53 -16.97 -11.12
CA LEU A 206 -1.25 -17.38 -11.70
C LEU A 206 -1.40 -18.64 -12.57
N SER A 207 -2.13 -19.66 -12.10
CA SER A 207 -2.42 -20.88 -12.86
C SER A 207 -3.16 -20.58 -14.16
N ASP A 208 -4.18 -19.72 -14.10
CA ASP A 208 -4.97 -19.29 -15.26
C ASP A 208 -4.13 -18.48 -16.26
N ARG A 209 -3.09 -17.78 -15.79
CA ARG A 209 -2.17 -17.06 -16.67
C ARG A 209 -1.16 -18.01 -17.31
N ILE A 210 -0.61 -18.95 -16.54
CA ILE A 210 0.32 -19.95 -17.04
C ILE A 210 -0.37 -20.82 -18.10
N SER A 211 -1.62 -21.23 -17.90
CA SER A 211 -2.35 -22.04 -18.88
C SER A 211 -2.59 -21.33 -20.21
N LYS A 212 -2.69 -19.99 -20.21
CA LYS A 212 -2.84 -19.17 -21.42
C LYS A 212 -1.54 -18.95 -22.18
N GLU A 213 -0.40 -18.94 -21.47
CA GLU A 213 0.93 -18.63 -22.02
C GLU A 213 1.77 -19.88 -22.26
N ALA A 214 1.37 -21.02 -21.70
CA ALA A 214 2.02 -22.30 -21.90
C ALA A 214 1.93 -22.71 -23.39
N PRO A 215 3.02 -23.25 -23.97
CA PRO A 215 2.97 -23.83 -25.31
C PRO A 215 1.95 -24.98 -25.40
N ALA A 216 1.46 -25.26 -26.60
CA ALA A 216 0.65 -26.45 -26.86
C ALA A 216 1.40 -27.72 -26.39
N GLY A 217 0.69 -28.70 -25.81
CA GLY A 217 1.28 -29.89 -25.23
C GLY A 217 1.70 -29.75 -23.76
N TYR A 218 1.20 -28.73 -23.05
CA TYR A 218 1.36 -28.62 -21.59
C TYR A 218 0.02 -28.42 -20.90
N LEU A 219 -0.25 -29.25 -19.89
CA LEU A 219 -1.44 -29.19 -19.07
C LEU A 219 -1.09 -28.64 -17.68
N VAL A 220 -1.77 -27.56 -17.28
CA VAL A 220 -1.55 -26.90 -15.99
C VAL A 220 -2.56 -27.44 -14.97
N LEU A 221 -2.04 -27.96 -13.86
CA LEU A 221 -2.77 -28.53 -12.73
C LEU A 221 -2.48 -27.73 -11.46
N SER A 222 -3.49 -27.58 -10.61
CA SER A 222 -3.29 -27.02 -9.27
C SER A 222 -2.59 -28.07 -8.39
N GLY A 223 -1.41 -27.73 -7.86
CA GLY A 223 -0.55 -28.64 -7.09
C GLY A 223 -0.62 -28.48 -5.57
N GLY A 224 -1.53 -27.65 -5.05
CA GLY A 224 -1.67 -27.38 -3.61
C GLY A 224 -1.71 -25.87 -3.31
N SER A 225 -1.35 -25.47 -2.08
CA SER A 225 -1.46 -24.07 -1.64
C SER A 225 -0.38 -23.13 -2.19
N SER A 226 0.77 -23.67 -2.62
CA SER A 226 1.90 -22.89 -3.14
C SER A 226 2.58 -23.52 -4.37
N THR A 227 1.96 -24.56 -4.94
CA THR A 227 2.55 -25.35 -6.02
C THR A 227 1.64 -25.37 -7.25
N ILE A 228 2.22 -25.12 -8.41
CA ILE A 228 1.59 -25.29 -9.73
C ILE A 228 2.28 -26.47 -10.40
N VAL A 229 1.50 -27.41 -10.90
CA VAL A 229 2.02 -28.57 -11.63
C VAL A 229 1.78 -28.35 -13.11
N ILE A 230 2.80 -28.51 -13.94
CA ILE A 230 2.70 -28.47 -15.40
C ILE A 230 3.08 -29.86 -15.89
N LYS A 231 2.18 -30.56 -16.56
CA LYS A 231 2.45 -31.86 -17.14
C LYS A 231 2.63 -31.71 -18.65
N ALA A 232 3.70 -32.27 -19.21
CA ALA A 232 3.81 -32.38 -20.65
C ALA A 232 2.83 -33.44 -21.17
N ASP A 233 2.03 -33.05 -22.17
CA ASP A 233 1.04 -33.87 -22.85
C ASP A 233 1.65 -34.32 -24.18
N HIS A 234 2.24 -35.51 -24.19
CA HIS A 234 2.88 -36.15 -25.35
C HIS A 234 1.99 -37.25 -25.90
#